data_AF-H2MV09-F1
#
_entry.id   AF-H2MV09-F1
#
_cell.length_a   1.000
_cell.length_b   1.000
_cell.length_c   1.000
_cell.angle_alpha   90.00
_cell.angle_beta   90.00
_cell.angle_gamma   90.00
#
_symmetry.space_group_name_H-M   'P 1'
#
loop_
_entity.id
_entity.type
_entity.pdbx_description
1 polymer ?
#
loop_
_entity_poly.entity_id
_entity_poly.type
_entity_poly.pdbx_seq_one_letter_code
_entity_poly.pdbx_strand_id
1 'polypeptide(L)'
;MPITEQLSHTDLERLALDRVVPALLTHGFYYVDGLLGEVAGAAVLDEVKGMHGSGALHDGRLAGSAPGVQRRTIRGDKIAWVSGSERGCEAIGFLLNLIDRLISVCAGRLGNNKVIRERSQAMVACYPGNGAGYVKHVDNPNGDGRRLTCIYYLNKNWNVKEHGGVLRIFPDGKAYVADIKPLFDRLLVFWSDRRNPHEVQPSFSTRYAITVWYFDSEERAEAKRRFQKVTANTHSRTAAPPDCEKTLPPGV
;
A
#
# COMPACT_ATOMS: atom_id res chain seq x y z
N MET A 1 19.40 3.71 -31.85
CA MET A 1 18.94 3.27 -30.52
C MET A 1 19.03 4.48 -29.61
N PRO A 2 17.94 5.18 -29.27
CA PRO A 2 18.06 6.26 -28.30
C PRO A 2 18.18 5.64 -26.90
N ILE A 3 19.15 6.19 -26.19
CA ILE A 3 19.56 5.91 -24.82
C ILE A 3 18.33 6.12 -23.92
N THR A 4 18.02 5.14 -23.08
CA THR A 4 17.10 5.32 -21.94
C THR A 4 17.62 6.48 -21.09
N GLU A 5 16.92 7.61 -21.07
CA GLU A 5 17.11 8.62 -20.04
C GLU A 5 16.65 8.03 -18.71
N GLN A 6 17.55 7.31 -18.03
CA GLN A 6 17.35 6.98 -16.62
C GLN A 6 17.26 8.30 -15.87
N LEU A 7 16.21 8.48 -15.05
CA LEU A 7 16.11 9.61 -14.13
C LEU A 7 17.41 9.72 -13.34
N SER A 8 18.14 10.81 -13.53
CA SER A 8 19.37 11.04 -12.79
C SER A 8 19.06 11.27 -11.32
N HIS A 9 20.07 11.14 -10.46
CA HIS A 9 19.93 11.47 -9.04
C HIS A 9 19.39 12.90 -8.84
N THR A 10 19.88 13.84 -9.63
CA THR A 10 19.46 15.25 -9.60
C THR A 10 18.01 15.44 -10.07
N ASP A 11 17.50 14.59 -10.97
CA ASP A 11 16.10 14.67 -11.42
C ASP A 11 15.15 14.11 -10.35
N LEU A 12 15.53 13.05 -9.65
CA LEU A 12 14.77 12.53 -8.51
C LEU A 12 14.74 13.52 -7.35
N GLU A 13 15.86 14.18 -7.06
CA GLU A 13 15.90 15.22 -6.03
C GLU A 13 14.98 16.39 -6.37
N ARG A 14 15.03 16.89 -7.61
CA ARG A 14 14.11 17.94 -8.08
C ARG A 14 12.66 17.48 -8.02
N LEU A 15 12.35 16.28 -8.48
CA LEU A 15 11.00 15.71 -8.37
C LEU A 15 10.53 15.67 -6.90
N ALA A 16 11.38 15.21 -5.98
CA ALA A 16 11.05 15.16 -4.56
C ALA A 16 10.80 16.55 -3.97
N LEU A 17 11.76 17.46 -4.13
CA LEU A 17 11.78 18.75 -3.45
C LEU A 17 10.84 19.78 -4.07
N ASP A 18 10.72 19.79 -5.40
CA ASP A 18 9.96 20.83 -6.12
C ASP A 18 8.51 20.40 -6.37
N ARG A 19 8.20 19.10 -6.28
CA ARG A 19 6.87 18.56 -6.61
C ARG A 19 6.26 17.73 -5.50
N VAL A 20 6.87 16.61 -5.12
CA VAL A 20 6.27 15.63 -4.19
C VAL A 20 6.06 16.23 -2.81
N VAL A 21 7.11 16.83 -2.22
CA VAL A 21 7.04 17.41 -0.87
C VAL A 21 6.02 18.55 -0.79
N PRO A 22 6.06 19.59 -1.66
CA PRO A 22 5.06 20.64 -1.63
C PRO A 22 3.64 20.11 -1.78
N ALA A 23 3.40 19.21 -2.73
CA ALA A 23 2.07 18.66 -2.99
C ALA A 23 1.56 17.78 -1.84
N LEU A 24 2.42 17.00 -1.18
CA LEU A 24 2.03 16.27 0.03
C LEU A 24 1.63 17.24 1.16
N LEU A 25 2.34 18.34 1.33
CA LEU A 25 2.05 19.33 2.37
C LEU A 25 0.78 20.15 2.07
N THR A 26 0.49 20.45 0.81
CA THR A 26 -0.66 21.29 0.41
C THR A 26 -1.93 20.50 0.11
N HIS A 27 -1.80 19.38 -0.61
CA HIS A 27 -2.91 18.60 -1.17
C HIS A 27 -3.07 17.22 -0.53
N GLY A 28 -2.02 16.72 0.14
CA GLY A 28 -2.03 15.41 0.81
C GLY A 28 -1.64 14.23 -0.08
N PHE A 29 -1.46 14.46 -1.38
CA PHE A 29 -1.04 13.46 -2.37
C PHE A 29 -0.34 14.11 -3.56
N TYR A 30 0.40 13.32 -4.32
CA TYR A 30 1.00 13.68 -5.61
C TYR A 30 1.16 12.45 -6.49
N TYR A 31 1.00 12.60 -7.81
CA TYR A 31 1.39 11.56 -8.75
C TYR A 31 2.35 12.10 -9.81
N VAL A 32 3.22 11.22 -10.30
CA VAL A 32 4.11 11.45 -11.44
C VAL A 32 3.83 10.37 -12.49
N ASP A 33 3.72 10.78 -13.74
CA ASP A 33 3.66 9.90 -14.91
C ASP A 33 5.06 9.75 -15.51
N GLY A 34 5.35 8.59 -16.09
CA GLY A 34 6.62 8.37 -16.79
C GLY A 34 7.80 8.14 -15.84
N LEU A 35 7.61 7.52 -14.68
CA LEU A 35 8.66 7.38 -13.67
C LEU A 35 9.83 6.50 -14.17
N LEU A 36 9.53 5.34 -14.75
CA LEU A 36 10.52 4.37 -15.22
C LEU A 36 10.79 4.50 -16.73
N GLY A 37 9.83 5.01 -17.48
CA GLY A 37 9.77 4.94 -18.93
C GLY A 37 9.26 3.58 -19.44
N GLU A 38 8.99 3.52 -20.74
CA GLU A 38 8.32 2.40 -21.40
C GLU A 38 9.05 1.06 -21.19
N VAL A 39 10.37 1.03 -21.34
CA VAL A 39 11.16 -0.22 -21.28
C VAL A 39 11.16 -0.81 -19.88
N ALA A 40 11.55 -0.02 -18.88
CA ALA A 40 11.63 -0.49 -17.50
C ALA A 40 10.23 -0.73 -16.90
N GLY A 41 9.25 0.12 -17.21
CA GLY A 41 7.86 -0.10 -16.81
C GLY A 41 7.26 -1.37 -17.41
N ALA A 42 7.59 -1.70 -18.66
CA ALA A 42 7.14 -2.94 -19.31
C ALA A 42 7.74 -4.17 -18.64
N ALA A 43 9.02 -4.14 -18.28
CA ALA A 43 9.67 -5.23 -17.55
C ALA A 43 8.98 -5.50 -16.20
N VAL A 44 8.63 -4.46 -15.43
CA VAL A 44 7.85 -4.62 -14.19
C VAL A 44 6.47 -5.24 -14.47
N LEU A 45 5.79 -4.79 -15.53
CA LEU A 45 4.48 -5.35 -15.90
C LEU A 45 4.59 -6.83 -16.27
N ASP A 46 5.65 -7.24 -16.98
CA ASP A 46 5.85 -8.62 -17.40
C ASP A 46 6.11 -9.55 -16.20
N GLU A 47 6.89 -9.11 -15.20
CA GLU A 47 7.06 -9.84 -13.93
C GLU A 47 5.72 -10.00 -13.19
N VAL A 48 4.94 -8.92 -13.07
CA VAL A 48 3.61 -8.95 -12.43
C VAL A 48 2.65 -9.89 -13.17
N LYS A 49 2.63 -9.85 -14.50
CA LYS A 49 1.85 -10.79 -15.31
C LYS A 49 2.33 -12.23 -15.14
N GLY A 50 3.63 -12.46 -15.06
CA GLY A 50 4.22 -13.78 -14.79
C GLY A 50 3.76 -14.35 -13.44
N MET A 51 3.78 -13.54 -12.39
CA MET A 51 3.25 -13.91 -11.07
C MET A 51 1.75 -14.21 -11.11
N HIS A 52 0.97 -13.41 -11.83
CA HIS A 52 -0.47 -13.66 -11.96
C HIS A 52 -0.75 -14.95 -12.75
N GLY A 53 -0.07 -15.16 -13.88
CA GLY A 53 -0.22 -16.33 -14.73
C GLY A 53 0.21 -17.65 -14.08
N SER A 54 1.16 -17.60 -13.13
CA SER A 54 1.59 -18.78 -12.36
C SER A 54 0.71 -19.10 -11.15
N GLY A 55 -0.29 -18.27 -10.85
CA GLY A 55 -1.18 -18.46 -9.70
C GLY A 55 -0.60 -18.03 -8.35
N ALA A 56 0.50 -17.27 -8.34
CA ALA A 56 1.14 -16.79 -7.10
C ALA A 56 0.30 -15.76 -6.33
N LEU A 57 -0.70 -15.15 -6.97
CA LEU A 57 -1.57 -14.14 -6.34
C LEU A 57 -2.76 -14.82 -5.62
N HIS A 58 -2.96 -14.47 -4.35
CA HIS A 58 -4.01 -15.00 -3.50
C HIS A 58 -5.02 -13.91 -3.09
N ASP A 59 -6.25 -14.28 -2.74
CA ASP A 59 -7.28 -13.30 -2.38
C ASP A 59 -6.80 -12.36 -1.24
N GLY A 60 -7.00 -11.05 -1.42
CA GLY A 60 -6.57 -10.02 -0.50
C GLY A 60 -7.15 -10.19 0.91
N ARG A 61 -6.31 -10.01 1.94
CA ARG A 61 -6.72 -10.12 3.36
C ARG A 61 -6.81 -8.75 4.02
N LEU A 62 -7.67 -8.62 5.04
CA LEU A 62 -7.76 -7.44 5.90
C LEU A 62 -6.96 -7.66 7.18
N ALA A 63 -6.37 -6.59 7.71
CA ALA A 63 -5.82 -6.63 9.05
C ALA A 63 -6.97 -6.68 10.08
N GLY A 64 -7.02 -7.73 10.91
CA GLY A 64 -7.97 -7.83 12.02
C GLY A 64 -9.40 -8.28 11.67
N SER A 65 -9.64 -8.91 10.51
CA SER A 65 -10.99 -9.40 10.15
C SER A 65 -11.52 -10.45 11.14
N ALA A 66 -12.69 -10.16 11.73
CA ALA A 66 -13.47 -11.10 12.52
C ALA A 66 -14.03 -12.25 11.63
N PRO A 67 -14.25 -13.46 12.18
CA PRO A 67 -14.87 -14.55 11.44
C PRO A 67 -16.28 -14.15 10.96
N GLY A 68 -16.59 -14.33 9.66
CA GLY A 68 -17.96 -14.24 9.14
C GLY A 68 -18.29 -13.10 8.16
N VAL A 69 -17.44 -12.07 8.03
CA VAL A 69 -17.67 -11.02 7.00
C VAL A 69 -17.26 -11.55 5.61
N GLN A 70 -18.19 -11.51 4.64
CA GLN A 70 -17.90 -11.92 3.27
C GLN A 70 -16.80 -11.02 2.67
N ARG A 71 -15.60 -11.58 2.50
CA ARG A 71 -14.38 -10.83 2.19
C ARG A 71 -14.43 -10.09 0.84
N ARG A 72 -15.15 -10.64 -0.14
CA ARG A 72 -15.30 -10.08 -1.50
C ARG A 72 -16.11 -8.79 -1.57
N THR A 73 -16.93 -8.48 -0.55
CA THR A 73 -17.69 -7.23 -0.53
C THR A 73 -16.82 -6.03 -0.13
N ILE A 74 -15.67 -6.28 0.52
CA ILE A 74 -14.76 -5.23 0.98
C ILE A 74 -13.65 -4.98 -0.05
N ARG A 75 -12.98 -6.03 -0.51
CA ARG A 75 -11.96 -5.95 -1.56
C ARG A 75 -12.02 -7.16 -2.49
N GLY A 76 -11.94 -6.92 -3.79
CA GLY A 76 -12.06 -7.93 -4.86
C GLY A 76 -10.74 -8.31 -5.52
N ASP A 77 -9.59 -7.93 -4.95
CA ASP A 77 -8.28 -8.14 -5.55
C ASP A 77 -7.58 -9.42 -5.06
N LYS A 78 -6.62 -9.85 -5.89
CA LYS A 78 -5.63 -10.87 -5.57
C LYS A 78 -4.29 -10.20 -5.36
N ILE A 79 -3.53 -10.64 -4.36
CA ILE A 79 -2.25 -10.04 -3.97
C ILE A 79 -1.14 -11.07 -3.80
N ALA A 80 0.09 -10.63 -4.01
CA ALA A 80 1.32 -11.31 -3.59
C ALA A 80 2.23 -10.29 -2.90
N TRP A 81 3.05 -10.76 -1.95
CA TRP A 81 4.05 -9.94 -1.27
C TRP A 81 5.43 -10.34 -1.76
N VAL A 82 6.20 -9.37 -2.24
CA VAL A 82 7.57 -9.58 -2.74
C VAL A 82 8.54 -8.59 -2.13
N SER A 83 9.76 -9.01 -1.81
CA SER A 83 10.83 -8.10 -1.38
C SER A 83 11.50 -7.38 -2.55
N GLY A 84 11.39 -7.93 -3.77
CA GLY A 84 12.11 -7.46 -4.96
C GLY A 84 13.52 -8.04 -5.08
N SER A 85 13.82 -9.10 -4.31
CA SER A 85 15.10 -9.82 -4.34
C SER A 85 14.92 -11.29 -4.74
N GLU A 86 13.67 -11.73 -4.91
CA GLU A 86 13.32 -13.03 -5.43
C GLU A 86 13.74 -13.15 -6.89
N ARG A 87 14.06 -14.38 -7.33
CA ARG A 87 14.36 -14.66 -8.73
C ARG A 87 13.14 -14.32 -9.59
N GLY A 88 13.34 -13.54 -10.66
CA GLY A 88 12.24 -13.08 -11.53
C GLY A 88 11.48 -11.87 -11.00
N CYS A 89 12.04 -11.15 -10.02
CA CYS A 89 11.52 -9.89 -9.48
C CYS A 89 12.55 -8.75 -9.60
N GLU A 90 13.50 -8.85 -10.53
CA GLU A 90 14.62 -7.92 -10.68
C GLU A 90 14.14 -6.51 -11.09
N ALA A 91 13.14 -6.41 -11.99
CA ALA A 91 12.55 -5.14 -12.40
C ALA A 91 11.72 -4.51 -11.26
N ILE A 92 10.98 -5.32 -10.50
CA ILE A 92 10.31 -4.85 -9.28
C ILE A 92 11.34 -4.36 -8.26
N GLY A 93 12.44 -5.08 -8.05
CA GLY A 93 13.54 -4.64 -7.19
C GLY A 93 14.12 -3.30 -7.63
N PHE A 94 14.30 -3.10 -8.94
CA PHE A 94 14.73 -1.81 -9.51
C PHE A 94 13.74 -0.68 -9.21
N LEU A 95 12.44 -0.90 -9.45
CA LEU A 95 11.37 0.05 -9.11
C LEU A 95 11.42 0.44 -7.62
N LEU A 96 11.51 -0.55 -6.74
CA LEU A 96 11.53 -0.33 -5.29
C LEU A 96 12.71 0.52 -4.85
N ASN A 97 13.90 0.26 -5.39
CA ASN A 97 15.09 1.07 -5.11
C ASN A 97 14.93 2.53 -5.57
N LEU A 98 14.21 2.76 -6.68
CA LEU A 98 13.93 4.11 -7.16
C LEU A 98 12.97 4.86 -6.23
N ILE A 99 11.88 4.21 -5.81
CA ILE A 99 10.93 4.78 -4.84
C ILE A 99 11.63 5.03 -3.50
N ASP A 100 12.50 4.11 -3.05
CA ASP A 100 13.28 4.26 -1.81
C ASP A 100 14.15 5.51 -1.84
N ARG A 101 14.84 5.77 -2.96
CA ARG A 101 15.62 7.00 -3.15
C ARG A 101 14.74 8.25 -3.13
N LEU A 102 13.63 8.25 -3.86
CA LEU A 102 12.69 9.37 -3.90
C LEU A 102 12.16 9.71 -2.49
N ILE A 103 11.72 8.70 -1.74
CA ILE A 103 11.14 8.89 -0.41
C ILE A 103 12.22 9.27 0.61
N SER A 104 13.46 8.80 0.46
CA SER A 104 14.57 9.24 1.31
C SER A 104 14.79 10.75 1.22
N VAL A 105 14.76 11.33 0.01
CA VAL A 105 14.86 12.78 -0.18
C VAL A 105 13.63 13.50 0.41
N CYS A 106 12.43 12.95 0.20
CA CYS A 106 11.21 13.55 0.74
C CYS A 106 11.19 13.57 2.27
N ALA A 107 11.58 12.47 2.93
CA ALA A 107 11.44 12.27 4.37
C ALA A 107 12.05 13.41 5.20
N GLY A 108 13.21 13.95 4.79
CA GLY A 108 13.88 15.06 5.46
C GLY A 108 13.15 16.40 5.39
N ARG A 109 12.11 16.52 4.54
CA ARG A 109 11.39 17.78 4.27
C ARG A 109 9.90 17.72 4.60
N LEU A 110 9.40 16.56 5.00
CA LEU A 110 7.98 16.32 5.33
C LEU A 110 7.58 16.70 6.77
N GLY A 111 8.42 17.47 7.47
CA GLY A 111 8.15 18.02 8.80
C GLY A 111 8.23 17.03 9.97
N ASN A 112 8.20 17.59 11.18
CA ASN A 112 8.09 16.91 12.49
C ASN A 112 9.27 15.99 12.89
N ASN A 113 10.46 16.12 12.30
CA ASN A 113 11.65 15.28 12.59
C ASN A 113 11.42 13.76 12.54
N LYS A 114 10.31 13.34 11.96
CA LYS A 114 9.89 11.95 11.88
C LYS A 114 10.73 11.20 10.86
N VAL A 115 11.39 10.13 11.31
CA VAL A 115 12.37 9.38 10.51
C VAL A 115 11.71 8.20 9.80
N ILE A 116 11.94 8.06 8.50
CA ILE A 116 11.57 6.85 7.73
C ILE A 116 12.82 5.97 7.60
N ARG A 117 12.80 4.77 8.19
CA ARG A 117 13.92 3.80 8.14
C ARG A 117 13.56 2.46 7.51
N GLU A 118 12.28 2.09 7.55
CA GLU A 118 11.78 0.84 6.98
C GLU A 118 10.55 1.10 6.11
N ARG A 119 10.32 0.20 5.15
CA ARG A 119 9.08 0.08 4.40
C ARG A 119 8.61 -1.37 4.38
N SER A 120 7.38 -1.60 3.95
CA SER A 120 6.87 -2.95 3.72
C SER A 120 7.57 -3.66 2.55
N GLN A 121 7.37 -4.97 2.45
CA GLN A 121 7.44 -5.65 1.16
C GLN A 121 6.44 -5.02 0.17
N ALA A 122 6.68 -5.20 -1.11
CA ALA A 122 5.79 -4.74 -2.16
C ALA A 122 4.56 -5.65 -2.23
N MET A 123 3.38 -5.06 -2.09
CA MET A 123 2.12 -5.73 -2.36
C MET A 123 1.79 -5.57 -3.84
N VAL A 124 2.05 -6.61 -4.62
CA VAL A 124 1.58 -6.74 -6.01
C VAL A 124 0.10 -7.08 -5.95
N ALA A 125 -0.74 -6.29 -6.61
CA ALA A 125 -2.19 -6.46 -6.60
C ALA A 125 -2.76 -6.55 -8.02
N CYS A 126 -3.75 -7.43 -8.19
CA CYS A 126 -4.53 -7.63 -9.40
C CYS A 126 -6.03 -7.54 -9.06
N TYR A 127 -6.72 -6.57 -9.61
CA TYR A 127 -8.19 -6.57 -9.65
C TYR A 127 -8.59 -7.23 -10.98
N PRO A 128 -9.21 -8.42 -10.96
CA PRO A 128 -9.38 -9.26 -12.16
C PRO A 128 -10.52 -8.81 -13.09
N GLY A 129 -11.00 -7.57 -12.97
CA GLY A 129 -12.21 -7.09 -13.65
C GLY A 129 -13.51 -7.48 -12.95
N ASN A 130 -14.59 -7.62 -13.71
CA ASN A 130 -15.93 -8.03 -13.23
C ASN A 130 -16.50 -7.17 -12.08
N GLY A 131 -16.17 -5.88 -12.07
CA GLY A 131 -16.61 -4.95 -11.04
C GLY A 131 -15.82 -5.05 -9.72
N ALA A 132 -14.72 -5.80 -9.69
CA ALA A 132 -13.85 -5.85 -8.52
C ALA A 132 -13.35 -4.45 -8.15
N GLY A 133 -13.42 -4.11 -6.87
CA GLY A 133 -12.98 -2.82 -6.33
C GLY A 133 -12.54 -2.97 -4.87
N TYR A 134 -12.34 -1.83 -4.21
CA TYR A 134 -12.04 -1.76 -2.79
C TYR A 134 -12.84 -0.61 -2.20
N VAL A 135 -13.74 -0.92 -1.27
CA VAL A 135 -14.55 0.07 -0.56
C VAL A 135 -13.70 1.15 0.10
N LYS A 136 -14.33 2.29 0.36
CA LYS A 136 -13.69 3.43 1.03
C LYS A 136 -13.06 3.03 2.37
N HIS A 137 -11.78 3.31 2.52
CA HIS A 137 -11.00 3.01 3.71
C HIS A 137 -9.89 4.04 3.96
N VAL A 138 -9.22 3.91 5.10
CA VAL A 138 -8.00 4.62 5.44
C VAL A 138 -6.91 3.57 5.61
N ASP A 139 -5.73 3.80 5.06
CA ASP A 139 -4.63 2.84 5.15
C ASP A 139 -4.20 2.67 6.59
N ASN A 140 -3.90 3.76 7.30
CA ASN A 140 -3.47 3.77 8.69
C ASN A 140 -4.50 4.47 9.60
N PRO A 141 -5.62 3.81 9.96
CA PRO A 141 -6.68 4.44 10.76
C PRO A 141 -6.35 4.53 12.25
N ASN A 142 -5.42 3.70 12.74
CA ASN A 142 -5.15 3.43 14.16
C ASN A 142 -3.67 3.60 14.56
N GLY A 143 -2.87 4.22 13.69
CA GLY A 143 -1.46 4.50 13.93
C GLY A 143 -0.56 3.25 13.96
N ASP A 144 -0.57 2.40 12.92
CA ASP A 144 0.29 1.21 12.83
C ASP A 144 1.73 1.48 12.35
N GLY A 145 2.05 2.75 12.16
CA GLY A 145 3.34 3.26 11.70
C GLY A 145 3.35 3.65 10.22
N ARG A 146 2.38 3.22 9.39
CA ARG A 146 2.38 3.57 7.96
C ARG A 146 2.16 5.07 7.78
N ARG A 147 3.15 5.75 7.22
CA ARG A 147 3.13 7.22 7.03
C ARG A 147 2.81 7.60 5.59
N LEU A 148 3.48 6.97 4.63
CA LEU A 148 3.28 7.23 3.21
C LEU A 148 2.89 5.94 2.49
N THR A 149 1.88 6.04 1.65
CA THR A 149 1.49 4.99 0.71
C THR A 149 2.01 5.38 -0.67
N CYS A 150 2.79 4.50 -1.29
CA CYS A 150 3.26 4.64 -2.66
C CYS A 150 2.63 3.55 -3.52
N ILE A 151 1.97 3.92 -4.62
CA ILE A 151 1.32 3.01 -5.56
C ILE A 151 1.89 3.25 -6.95
N TYR A 152 2.47 2.21 -7.56
CA TYR A 152 2.90 2.22 -8.95
C TYR A 152 1.92 1.45 -9.82
N TYR A 153 1.44 2.07 -10.89
CA TYR A 153 0.42 1.53 -11.79
C TYR A 153 1.02 1.01 -13.10
N LEU A 154 0.41 -0.06 -13.63
CA LEU A 154 1.00 -0.87 -14.70
C LEU A 154 0.06 -1.04 -15.91
N ASN A 155 -1.01 -0.24 -16.02
CA ASN A 155 -2.11 -0.53 -16.94
C ASN A 155 -1.98 0.26 -18.24
N LYS A 156 -1.44 -0.38 -19.28
CA LYS A 156 -1.27 0.22 -20.62
C LYS A 156 -2.63 0.49 -21.26
N ASN A 157 -2.74 1.58 -22.01
CA ASN A 157 -3.93 1.96 -22.78
C ASN A 157 -5.23 1.97 -21.94
N TRP A 158 -5.16 2.43 -20.68
CA TRP A 158 -6.30 2.37 -19.77
C TRP A 158 -7.36 3.44 -20.07
N ASN A 159 -8.53 3.01 -20.56
CA ASN A 159 -9.69 3.87 -20.74
C ASN A 159 -10.62 3.78 -19.52
N VAL A 160 -10.69 4.82 -18.69
CA VAL A 160 -11.53 4.81 -17.48
C VAL A 160 -13.04 4.73 -17.75
N LYS A 161 -13.50 5.13 -18.93
CA LYS A 161 -14.94 5.03 -19.27
C LYS A 161 -15.35 3.58 -19.51
N GLU A 162 -14.44 2.77 -20.06
CA GLU A 162 -14.67 1.37 -20.39
C GLU A 162 -14.23 0.44 -19.25
N HIS A 163 -13.05 0.71 -18.67
CA HIS A 163 -12.41 -0.19 -17.72
C HIS A 163 -12.67 0.17 -16.24
N GLY A 164 -13.19 1.36 -15.95
CA GLY A 164 -13.38 1.84 -14.58
C GLY A 164 -12.06 1.89 -13.79
N GLY A 165 -12.08 1.38 -12.54
CA GLY A 165 -10.88 1.13 -11.73
C GLY A 165 -10.16 2.38 -11.20
N VAL A 166 -10.82 3.53 -11.20
CA VAL A 166 -10.28 4.79 -10.68
C VAL A 166 -10.02 4.67 -9.17
N LEU A 167 -8.87 5.14 -8.72
CA LEU A 167 -8.66 5.37 -7.28
C LEU A 167 -9.22 6.75 -6.95
N ARG A 168 -10.24 6.80 -6.10
CA ARG A 168 -10.86 8.03 -5.65
C ARG A 168 -10.40 8.36 -4.23
N ILE A 169 -9.77 9.51 -4.05
CA ILE A 169 -9.31 10.03 -2.76
C ILE A 169 -10.26 11.13 -2.30
N PHE A 170 -10.59 11.13 -1.02
CA PHE A 170 -11.43 12.13 -0.35
C PHE A 170 -10.57 12.89 0.68
N PRO A 171 -9.74 13.88 0.28
CA PRO A 171 -8.83 14.54 1.21
C PRO A 171 -9.59 15.21 2.35
N ASP A 172 -9.15 14.95 3.58
CA ASP A 172 -9.82 15.43 4.78
C ASP A 172 -9.85 16.96 4.83
N GLY A 173 -11.00 17.52 5.23
CA GLY A 173 -11.22 18.97 5.26
C GLY A 173 -11.18 19.67 3.90
N LYS A 174 -11.19 18.95 2.77
CA LYS A 174 -11.26 19.55 1.43
C LYS A 174 -12.64 19.32 0.80
N ALA A 175 -13.13 20.32 0.06
CA ALA A 175 -14.41 20.24 -0.65
C ALA A 175 -14.36 19.43 -1.96
N TYR A 176 -13.16 19.06 -2.42
CA TYR A 176 -12.97 18.32 -3.66
C TYR A 176 -12.69 16.84 -3.40
N VAL A 177 -12.94 16.05 -4.43
CA VAL A 177 -12.56 14.64 -4.53
C VAL A 177 -11.51 14.52 -5.64
N ALA A 178 -10.50 13.68 -5.44
CA ALA A 178 -9.44 13.48 -6.42
C ALA A 178 -9.56 12.09 -7.06
N ASP A 179 -9.77 12.07 -8.38
CA ASP A 179 -9.86 10.84 -9.17
C ASP A 179 -8.54 10.55 -9.88
N ILE A 180 -7.85 9.50 -9.45
CA ILE A 180 -6.56 9.07 -9.99
C ILE A 180 -6.76 7.88 -10.91
N LYS A 181 -6.49 8.10 -12.20
CA LYS A 181 -6.48 7.05 -13.22
C LYS A 181 -5.29 6.11 -12.97
N PRO A 182 -5.46 4.78 -13.04
CA PRO A 182 -4.40 3.82 -12.79
C PRO A 182 -3.53 3.62 -14.04
N LEU A 183 -2.98 4.69 -14.61
CA LEU A 183 -2.25 4.66 -15.88
C LEU A 183 -0.91 3.93 -15.75
N PHE A 184 -0.48 3.29 -16.83
CA PHE A 184 0.86 2.72 -16.89
C PHE A 184 1.95 3.75 -16.56
N ASP A 185 2.96 3.30 -15.80
CA ASP A 185 4.13 4.09 -15.40
C ASP A 185 3.80 5.34 -14.57
N ARG A 186 2.69 5.29 -13.84
CA ARG A 186 2.32 6.30 -12.85
C ARG A 186 2.71 5.85 -11.46
N LEU A 187 3.47 6.69 -10.74
CA LEU A 187 3.65 6.58 -9.29
C LEU A 187 2.75 7.61 -8.59
N LEU A 188 1.94 7.13 -7.66
CA LEU A 188 1.15 7.94 -6.73
C LEU A 188 1.75 7.84 -5.32
N VAL A 189 1.88 8.97 -4.63
CA VAL A 189 2.31 9.06 -3.22
C VAL A 189 1.26 9.84 -2.44
N PHE A 190 0.82 9.34 -1.29
CA PHE A 190 -0.11 10.04 -0.41
C PHE A 190 0.08 9.67 1.07
N TRP A 191 -0.40 10.51 1.99
CA TRP A 191 -0.39 10.20 3.42
C TRP A 191 -1.29 9.01 3.73
N SER A 192 -0.77 8.00 4.43
CA SER A 192 -1.52 6.79 4.74
C SER A 192 -2.61 6.98 5.81
N ASP A 193 -2.55 8.05 6.61
CA ASP A 193 -3.48 8.26 7.71
C ASP A 193 -4.83 8.86 7.27
N ARG A 194 -5.62 9.31 8.26
CA ARG A 194 -6.98 9.83 8.07
C ARG A 194 -7.07 11.07 7.19
N ARG A 195 -5.95 11.66 6.75
CA ARG A 195 -5.94 12.74 5.76
C ARG A 195 -6.42 12.28 4.38
N ASN A 196 -6.29 11.00 4.03
CA ASN A 196 -6.65 10.49 2.70
C ASN A 196 -7.52 9.20 2.74
N PRO A 197 -8.77 9.26 3.21
CA PRO A 197 -9.75 8.22 2.91
C PRO A 197 -9.85 8.02 1.41
N HIS A 198 -9.85 6.77 0.94
CA HIS A 198 -9.86 6.47 -0.49
C HIS A 198 -10.55 5.15 -0.81
N GLU A 199 -11.02 5.01 -2.04
CA GLU A 199 -11.66 3.80 -2.57
C GLU A 199 -11.12 3.47 -3.97
N VAL A 200 -11.11 2.20 -4.33
CA VAL A 200 -10.91 1.74 -5.71
C VAL A 200 -12.28 1.45 -6.29
N GLN A 201 -12.70 2.28 -7.25
CA GLN A 201 -13.95 2.07 -7.96
C GLN A 201 -13.96 0.74 -8.72
N PRO A 202 -15.14 0.18 -9.01
CA PRO A 202 -15.26 -1.07 -9.78
C PRO A 202 -14.42 -1.05 -11.04
N SER A 203 -13.61 -2.09 -11.23
CA SER A 203 -12.80 -2.30 -12.41
C SER A 203 -13.42 -3.39 -13.28
N PHE A 204 -13.51 -3.14 -14.58
CA PHE A 204 -14.10 -4.05 -15.58
C PHE A 204 -13.06 -4.66 -16.53
N SER A 205 -11.79 -4.38 -16.28
CA SER A 205 -10.64 -4.99 -16.95
C SER A 205 -9.59 -5.35 -15.89
N THR A 206 -8.61 -6.18 -16.25
CA THR A 206 -7.54 -6.57 -15.33
C THR A 206 -6.68 -5.35 -14.99
N ARG A 207 -6.72 -4.95 -13.71
CA ARG A 207 -6.00 -3.78 -13.19
C ARG A 207 -4.89 -4.21 -12.24
N TYR A 208 -3.65 -3.92 -12.61
CA TYR A 208 -2.46 -4.16 -11.81
C TYR A 208 -1.97 -2.90 -11.10
N ALA A 209 -1.45 -3.08 -9.89
CA ALA A 209 -0.73 -2.07 -9.14
C ALA A 209 0.28 -2.72 -8.19
N ILE A 210 1.34 -2.00 -7.85
CA ILE A 210 2.30 -2.38 -6.80
C ILE A 210 2.23 -1.32 -5.71
N THR A 211 1.98 -1.74 -4.47
CA THR A 211 1.91 -0.83 -3.32
C THR A 211 3.04 -1.09 -2.34
N VAL A 212 3.69 -0.03 -1.84
CA VAL A 212 4.58 -0.07 -0.69
C VAL A 212 4.19 0.99 0.32
N TRP A 213 4.33 0.66 1.60
CA TRP A 213 4.11 1.61 2.69
C TRP A 213 5.42 1.91 3.40
N TYR A 214 5.72 3.20 3.56
CA TYR A 214 6.88 3.67 4.32
C TYR A 214 6.46 4.00 5.75
N PHE A 215 7.26 3.58 6.71
CA PHE A 215 6.93 3.66 8.13
C PHE A 215 7.60 4.85 8.81
N ASP A 216 6.84 5.59 9.62
CA ASP A 216 7.39 6.45 10.65
C ASP A 216 8.00 5.61 11.77
N SER A 217 9.29 5.80 12.05
CA SER A 217 10.06 4.91 12.92
C SER A 217 9.53 4.87 14.35
N GLU A 218 9.10 6.02 14.88
CA GLU A 218 8.58 6.13 16.25
C GLU A 218 7.20 5.47 16.37
N GLU A 219 6.24 5.88 15.54
CA GLU A 219 4.89 5.32 15.55
C GLU A 219 4.91 3.80 15.29
N ARG A 220 5.81 3.34 14.41
CA ARG A 220 6.00 1.92 14.11
C ARG A 220 6.56 1.15 15.31
N ALA A 221 7.53 1.71 16.04
CA ALA A 221 8.05 1.10 17.25
C ALA A 221 6.96 0.98 18.33
N GLU A 222 6.15 2.02 18.49
CA GLU A 222 5.02 2.03 19.42
C GLU A 222 3.94 1.01 19.02
N ALA A 223 3.63 0.91 17.74
CA ALA A 223 2.69 -0.09 17.22
C ALA A 223 3.18 -1.53 17.49
N LYS A 224 4.48 -1.82 17.26
CA LYS A 224 5.10 -3.11 17.60
C LYS A 224 4.97 -3.42 19.10
N ARG A 225 5.23 -2.43 19.98
CA ARG A 225 5.06 -2.57 21.44
C ARG A 225 3.61 -2.82 21.86
N ARG A 226 2.65 -2.10 21.27
CA ARG A 226 1.21 -2.32 21.52
C ARG A 226 0.80 -3.73 21.14
N PHE A 227 1.22 -4.21 19.97
CA PHE A 227 0.92 -5.58 19.52
C PHE A 227 1.49 -6.64 20.47
N GLN A 228 2.75 -6.50 20.89
CA GLN A 228 3.37 -7.43 21.85
C GLN A 228 2.60 -7.51 23.18
N LYS A 229 2.16 -6.35 23.72
CA LYS A 229 1.36 -6.31 24.95
C LYS A 229 0.00 -7.01 24.79
N VAL A 230 -0.68 -6.81 23.66
CA VAL A 230 -1.96 -7.48 23.38
C VAL A 230 -1.77 -8.99 23.26
N THR A 231 -0.75 -9.45 22.54
CA THR A 231 -0.44 -10.87 22.38
C THR A 231 -0.10 -11.52 23.72
N ALA A 232 0.73 -10.87 24.55
CA ALA A 232 1.08 -11.36 25.88
C ALA A 232 -0.14 -11.47 26.81
N ASN A 233 -1.02 -10.47 26.83
CA ASN A 233 -2.25 -10.50 27.62
C ASN A 233 -3.28 -11.53 27.13
N THR A 234 -3.25 -11.87 25.84
CA THR A 234 -4.13 -12.92 25.30
C THR A 234 -3.64 -14.31 25.74
N HIS A 235 -2.32 -14.52 25.73
CA HIS A 235 -1.71 -15.78 26.17
C HIS A 235 -1.86 -16.00 27.68
N SER A 236 -1.81 -14.95 28.51
CA SER A 236 -2.04 -15.07 29.96
C SER A 236 -3.49 -15.39 30.32
N ARG A 237 -4.46 -14.89 29.54
CA ARG A 237 -5.89 -15.19 29.74
C ARG A 237 -6.31 -16.60 29.30
N THR A 238 -5.61 -17.18 28.32
CA THR A 238 -5.86 -18.57 27.89
C THR A 238 -5.12 -19.62 28.73
N ALA A 239 -4.25 -19.20 29.66
CA ALA A 239 -3.45 -20.09 30.48
C ALA A 239 -3.97 -20.26 31.92
N ALA A 240 -5.10 -19.64 32.28
CA ALA A 240 -5.74 -19.89 33.58
C ALA A 240 -6.43 -21.27 33.54
N PRO A 241 -6.05 -22.25 34.41
CA PRO A 241 -6.82 -23.48 34.54
C PRO A 241 -8.21 -23.18 35.11
N PRO A 242 -9.22 -24.03 34.86
CA PRO A 242 -10.49 -23.89 35.55
C PRO A 242 -10.26 -24.12 37.04
N ASP A 243 -10.46 -23.08 37.85
CA ASP A 243 -10.47 -23.20 39.31
C ASP A 243 -11.58 -24.19 39.71
N CYS A 244 -11.17 -25.40 40.05
CA CYS A 244 -11.99 -26.38 40.74
C CYS A 244 -11.99 -26.01 42.22
N GLU A 245 -12.84 -25.05 42.59
CA GLU A 245 -13.03 -24.68 43.99
C GLU A 245 -13.99 -25.67 44.65
N LYS A 246 -13.40 -26.53 45.48
CA LYS A 246 -14.05 -27.43 46.43
C LYS A 246 -14.97 -26.63 47.35
N THR A 247 -16.25 -27.01 47.44
CA THR A 247 -17.00 -26.97 48.70
C THR A 247 -18.02 -28.11 48.78
N LEU A 248 -17.82 -28.98 49.76
CA LEU A 248 -18.75 -29.95 50.38
C LEU A 248 -18.49 -29.82 51.89
N PRO A 249 -19.43 -30.14 52.80
CA PRO A 249 -20.89 -29.96 52.86
C PRO A 249 -21.28 -29.11 54.11
N PRO A 250 -22.57 -29.03 54.52
CA PRO A 250 -23.01 -29.90 55.62
C PRO A 250 -24.42 -30.50 55.42
N GLY A 251 -24.66 -31.66 56.03
CA GLY A 251 -25.89 -32.44 55.90
C GLY A 251 -27.04 -32.03 56.82
N VAL A 252 -28.26 -32.37 56.38
CA VAL A 252 -29.29 -33.19 57.04
C VAL A 252 -30.08 -33.86 55.91
#